data_AF-A0A7C2UYL3-F1
#
_entry.id   AF-A0A7C2UYL3-F1
#
_cell.length_a   1.000
_cell.length_b   1.000
_cell.length_c   1.000
_cell.angle_alpha   90.00
_cell.angle_beta   90.00
_cell.angle_gamma   90.00
#
_symmetry.space_group_name_H-M   'P 1'
#
loop_
_entity.id
_entity.type
_entity.pdbx_description
1 polymer ?
#
loop_
_entity_poly.entity_id
_entity_poly.type
_entity_poly.pdbx_seq_one_letter_code
_entity_poly.pdbx_strand_id
1 'polypeptide(L)'
;MSIFLSMLMPTASPSSGTVTSYGYFGVVTGIVGATIALVDAFIVKPYFKKVRITGNNLGVDINGGTVKNSSGKEIDKIRFSGSVIQCSLRLRSEHFAVPIYARNAIGWVALVNKAYNDIELHSGYAPWAYSHHYVLDIVGEESLILFLIPCPYEPCTNYVEQLKKNLSEIGSIDLIFPVRPTDIRSSWDRGLATEIRINATELGNLVLRVRVGGENTIIYEDEYELRNVINECLSNYREDD
;
A
#
# COMPACT_ATOMS: atom_id res chain seq x y z
N MET A 1 -43.68 -40.63 -9.04
CA MET A 1 -44.58 -40.15 -7.97
C MET A 1 -45.40 -39.01 -8.56
N SER A 2 -46.59 -39.33 -9.06
CA SER A 2 -47.52 -38.38 -9.67
C SER A 2 -48.41 -37.79 -8.60
N ILE A 3 -48.53 -36.46 -8.51
CA ILE A 3 -49.68 -35.83 -7.85
C ILE A 3 -50.18 -34.65 -8.69
N PHE A 4 -51.46 -34.79 -8.99
CA PHE A 4 -52.43 -33.99 -9.72
C PHE A 4 -52.36 -32.45 -9.63
N LEU A 5 -52.56 -31.85 -10.80
CA LEU A 5 -53.03 -30.49 -11.04
C LEU A 5 -54.50 -30.36 -10.59
N SER A 6 -54.85 -29.34 -9.81
CA SER A 6 -56.24 -28.92 -9.66
C SER A 6 -56.33 -27.40 -9.84
N MET A 7 -57.15 -26.99 -10.81
CA MET A 7 -57.46 -25.61 -11.14
C MET A 7 -58.94 -25.34 -10.82
N LEU A 8 -59.16 -24.16 -10.22
CA LEU A 8 -60.34 -23.27 -10.31
C LEU A 8 -61.62 -23.74 -9.57
N MET A 9 -62.35 -22.92 -8.81
CA MET A 9 -62.67 -21.48 -8.93
C MET A 9 -63.01 -20.85 -7.56
N PRO A 10 -62.89 -19.52 -7.38
CA PRO A 10 -63.77 -18.78 -6.49
C PRO A 10 -64.82 -17.98 -7.29
N THR A 11 -66.07 -18.17 -6.92
CA THR A 11 -67.24 -17.37 -7.32
C THR A 11 -67.16 -15.96 -6.73
N ALA A 12 -67.61 -14.97 -7.49
CA ALA A 12 -67.55 -13.55 -7.13
C ALA A 12 -68.86 -13.03 -6.51
N SER A 13 -68.68 -12.20 -5.47
CA SER A 13 -69.54 -11.10 -4.97
C SER A 13 -70.85 -11.44 -4.23
N PRO A 14 -71.43 -10.55 -3.38
CA PRO A 14 -71.10 -9.13 -3.20
C PRO A 14 -71.06 -8.58 -1.75
N SER A 15 -70.55 -7.36 -1.64
CA SER A 15 -71.00 -6.25 -0.77
C SER A 15 -69.91 -5.60 0.09
N SER A 16 -70.07 -4.28 0.18
CA SER A 16 -69.19 -3.26 0.73
C SER A 16 -68.82 -3.46 2.19
N GLY A 17 -67.53 -3.30 2.48
CA GLY A 17 -67.01 -3.09 3.83
C GLY A 17 -65.52 -2.83 3.77
N THR A 18 -65.11 -1.61 4.06
CA THR A 18 -63.71 -1.20 4.21
C THR A 18 -63.06 -2.02 5.34
N VAL A 19 -62.08 -2.85 5.01
CA VAL A 19 -61.09 -3.38 5.97
C VAL A 19 -59.70 -3.29 5.34
N THR A 20 -58.86 -2.47 5.96
CA THR A 20 -57.42 -2.37 5.79
C THR A 20 -56.73 -3.72 5.98
N SER A 21 -55.93 -4.16 5.01
CA SER A 21 -54.99 -5.28 5.12
C SER A 21 -53.91 -5.09 4.05
N TYR A 22 -52.83 -4.36 4.34
CA TYR A 22 -51.51 -4.94 4.61
C TYR A 22 -51.38 -6.41 4.21
N GLY A 23 -50.44 -6.71 3.30
CA GLY A 23 -49.96 -8.07 3.09
C GLY A 23 -50.07 -8.59 1.66
N TYR A 24 -49.52 -7.89 0.68
CA TYR A 24 -49.20 -8.50 -0.63
C TYR A 24 -47.94 -7.92 -1.31
N PHE A 25 -46.98 -7.46 -0.50
CA PHE A 25 -45.65 -7.01 -0.95
C PHE A 25 -44.51 -7.68 -0.17
N GLY A 26 -44.77 -8.84 0.45
CA GLY A 26 -43.85 -9.48 1.39
C GLY A 26 -43.13 -10.73 0.90
N VAL A 27 -43.47 -11.31 -0.27
CA VAL A 27 -43.04 -12.69 -0.58
C VAL A 27 -42.19 -12.83 -1.85
N VAL A 28 -42.14 -11.83 -2.74
CA VAL A 28 -41.29 -11.90 -3.96
C VAL A 28 -39.99 -11.10 -3.83
N THR A 29 -39.87 -10.22 -2.85
CA THR A 29 -38.64 -9.43 -2.60
C THR A 29 -37.63 -10.14 -1.69
N GLY A 30 -38.07 -11.15 -0.93
CA GLY A 30 -37.21 -11.83 0.07
C GLY A 30 -36.20 -12.83 -0.51
N ILE A 31 -36.52 -13.48 -1.64
CA ILE A 31 -35.65 -14.54 -2.20
C ILE A 31 -34.58 -13.96 -3.15
N VAL A 32 -34.91 -12.87 -3.86
CA VAL A 32 -33.95 -12.23 -4.77
C VAL A 32 -32.91 -11.40 -4.01
N GLY A 33 -33.29 -10.74 -2.90
CA GLY A 33 -32.36 -9.95 -2.09
C GLY A 33 -31.30 -10.77 -1.35
N ALA A 34 -31.67 -11.94 -0.81
CA ALA A 34 -30.73 -12.82 -0.12
C ALA A 34 -29.69 -13.44 -1.07
N THR A 35 -30.07 -13.68 -2.33
CA THR A 35 -29.16 -14.26 -3.33
C THR A 35 -28.18 -13.21 -3.87
N ILE A 36 -28.60 -11.95 -4.04
CA ILE A 36 -27.69 -10.87 -4.48
C ILE A 36 -26.69 -10.51 -3.37
N ALA A 37 -27.10 -10.49 -2.10
CA ALA A 37 -26.20 -10.23 -0.98
C ALA A 37 -25.17 -11.36 -0.74
N LEU A 38 -25.54 -12.62 -0.98
CA LEU A 38 -24.60 -13.75 -0.94
C LEU A 38 -23.64 -13.72 -2.13
N VAL A 39 -24.11 -13.35 -3.31
CA VAL A 39 -23.27 -13.25 -4.52
C VAL A 39 -22.30 -12.05 -4.41
N ASP A 40 -22.73 -10.91 -3.89
CA ASP A 40 -21.83 -9.77 -3.63
C ASP A 40 -20.77 -10.12 -2.57
N ALA A 41 -21.12 -10.86 -1.51
CA ALA A 41 -20.17 -11.28 -0.48
C ALA A 41 -19.07 -12.25 -0.99
N PHE A 42 -19.32 -12.99 -2.07
CA PHE A 42 -18.33 -13.84 -2.76
C PHE A 42 -17.64 -13.14 -3.95
N ILE A 43 -18.09 -11.95 -4.36
CA ILE A 43 -17.57 -11.17 -5.51
C ILE A 43 -16.71 -9.98 -5.08
N VAL A 44 -16.54 -9.69 -3.78
CA VAL A 44 -15.63 -8.62 -3.36
C VAL A 44 -14.18 -9.06 -3.57
N LYS A 45 -13.55 -8.58 -4.65
CA LYS A 45 -12.13 -8.79 -4.95
C LYS A 45 -11.24 -8.58 -3.71
N PRO A 46 -10.19 -9.39 -3.51
CA PRO A 46 -9.24 -9.17 -2.42
C PRO A 46 -8.66 -7.76 -2.49
N TYR A 47 -8.37 -7.16 -1.33
CA TYR A 47 -7.83 -5.82 -1.20
C TYR A 47 -6.65 -5.80 -0.24
N PHE A 48 -5.77 -4.82 -0.40
CA PHE A 48 -4.70 -4.59 0.56
C PHE A 48 -5.16 -3.65 1.66
N LYS A 49 -4.84 -3.99 2.89
CA LYS A 49 -5.06 -3.17 4.07
C LYS A 49 -3.73 -2.74 4.66
N LYS A 50 -3.60 -1.43 4.94
CA LYS A 50 -2.49 -0.91 5.75
C LYS A 50 -2.51 -1.55 7.14
N VAL A 51 -1.39 -2.17 7.51
CA VAL A 51 -1.15 -2.65 8.87
C VAL A 51 -0.39 -1.59 9.64
N ARG A 52 0.79 -1.19 9.14
CA ARG A 52 1.68 -0.22 9.79
C ARG A 52 2.82 0.20 8.86
N ILE A 53 3.56 1.24 9.23
CA ILE A 53 4.88 1.53 8.66
C ILE A 53 5.96 0.93 9.58
N THR A 54 6.95 0.27 9.00
CA THR A 54 8.06 -0.40 9.72
C THR A 54 9.40 0.21 9.34
N GLY A 55 10.37 0.13 10.25
CA GLY A 55 11.76 0.48 10.00
C GLY A 55 12.67 -0.68 10.40
N ASN A 56 13.52 -1.17 9.50
CA ASN A 56 14.42 -2.27 9.79
C ASN A 56 15.87 -1.91 9.41
N ASN A 57 16.86 -2.48 10.09
CA ASN A 57 18.24 -2.42 9.60
C ASN A 57 18.39 -3.29 8.35
N LEU A 58 19.04 -2.77 7.31
CA LEU A 58 19.37 -3.55 6.12
C LEU A 58 20.75 -3.16 5.63
N GLY A 59 21.62 -4.15 5.38
CA GLY A 59 22.84 -3.93 4.62
C GLY A 59 22.52 -3.89 3.12
N VAL A 60 22.90 -2.82 2.43
CA VAL A 60 22.69 -2.68 0.99
C VAL A 60 23.99 -2.34 0.27
N ASP A 61 24.06 -2.76 -0.98
CA ASP A 61 25.05 -2.32 -1.96
C ASP A 61 24.28 -1.70 -3.12
N ILE A 62 24.65 -0.51 -3.55
CA ILE A 62 23.99 0.27 -4.60
C ILE A 62 25.03 0.52 -5.69
N ASN A 63 24.81 -0.12 -6.83
CA ASN A 63 25.78 -0.14 -7.94
C ASN A 63 25.79 1.13 -8.79
N GLY A 64 24.88 2.07 -8.54
CA GLY A 64 24.84 3.33 -9.27
C GLY A 64 23.49 4.04 -9.16
N GLY A 65 23.46 5.31 -9.53
CA GLY A 65 22.25 6.09 -9.46
C GLY A 65 22.46 7.58 -9.68
N THR A 66 21.41 8.35 -9.45
CA THR A 66 21.45 9.81 -9.46
C THR A 66 21.16 10.36 -8.08
N VAL A 67 21.83 11.44 -7.69
CA VAL A 67 21.47 12.26 -6.54
C VAL A 67 20.72 13.48 -7.05
N LYS A 68 19.53 13.72 -6.51
CA LYS A 68 18.70 14.89 -6.82
C LYS A 68 18.51 15.74 -5.56
N ASN A 69 18.31 17.04 -5.75
CA ASN A 69 17.83 17.92 -4.68
C ASN A 69 16.29 17.92 -4.60
N SER A 70 15.74 18.67 -3.64
CA SER A 70 14.29 18.84 -3.44
C SER A 70 13.56 19.58 -4.56
N SER A 71 14.27 20.17 -5.53
CA SER A 71 13.71 20.73 -6.75
C SER A 71 13.77 19.77 -7.95
N GLY A 72 14.23 18.53 -7.74
CA GLY A 72 14.33 17.49 -8.77
C GLY A 72 15.53 17.61 -9.70
N LYS A 73 16.43 18.59 -9.46
CA LYS A 73 17.64 18.78 -10.26
C LYS A 73 18.67 17.72 -9.87
N GLU A 74 19.23 17.04 -10.86
CA GLU A 74 20.39 16.16 -10.64
C GLU A 74 21.61 17.00 -10.24
N ILE A 75 22.23 16.61 -9.13
CA ILE A 75 23.38 17.30 -8.55
C ILE A 75 24.62 16.41 -8.47
N ASP A 76 24.46 15.08 -8.43
CA ASP A 76 25.57 14.13 -8.32
C ASP A 76 25.15 12.71 -8.77
N LYS A 77 26.08 11.76 -8.69
CA LYS A 77 25.86 10.31 -8.84
C LYS A 77 26.09 9.61 -7.49
N ILE A 78 25.30 8.58 -7.22
CA ILE A 78 25.46 7.75 -5.99
C ILE A 78 26.10 6.41 -6.33
N ARG A 79 27.05 6.00 -5.50
CA ARG A 79 27.47 4.60 -5.30
C ARG A 79 27.66 4.40 -3.80
N PHE A 80 26.94 3.44 -3.22
CA PHE A 80 26.85 3.32 -1.77
C PHE A 80 26.90 1.85 -1.37
N SER A 81 27.66 1.52 -0.34
CA SER A 81 27.65 0.20 0.29
C SER A 81 27.76 0.38 1.80
N GLY A 82 26.79 -0.17 2.54
CA GLY A 82 26.68 -0.04 3.99
C GLY A 82 25.25 -0.24 4.49
N SER A 83 25.03 -0.01 5.77
CA SER A 83 23.69 -0.06 6.36
C SER A 83 22.77 1.11 6.02
N VAL A 84 21.49 0.78 5.92
CA VAL A 84 20.38 1.72 5.80
C VAL A 84 19.27 1.35 6.80
N ILE A 85 18.44 2.33 7.13
CA ILE A 85 17.11 2.09 7.70
C ILE A 85 16.15 1.88 6.53
N GLN A 86 15.63 0.67 6.37
CA GLN A 86 14.59 0.35 5.40
C GLN A 86 13.23 0.76 5.95
N CYS A 87 12.65 1.83 5.41
CA CYS A 87 11.28 2.23 5.73
C CYS A 87 10.30 1.55 4.77
N SER A 88 9.35 0.80 5.33
CA SER A 88 8.41 0.00 4.54
C SER A 88 6.97 0.15 4.98
N LEU A 89 6.04 0.01 4.03
CA LEU A 89 4.61 -0.07 4.29
C LEU A 89 4.20 -1.54 4.40
N ARG A 90 3.81 -1.98 5.60
CA ARG A 90 3.26 -3.32 5.84
C ARG A 90 1.80 -3.36 5.38
N LEU A 91 1.53 -4.19 4.39
CA LEU A 91 0.21 -4.44 3.83
C LEU A 91 -0.21 -5.87 4.12
N ARG A 92 -1.48 -6.04 4.49
CA ARG A 92 -2.13 -7.34 4.60
C ARG A 92 -3.08 -7.51 3.43
N SER A 93 -2.98 -8.63 2.72
CA SER A 93 -4.01 -9.02 1.77
C SER A 93 -5.22 -9.60 2.54
N GLU A 94 -6.38 -8.99 2.36
CA GLU A 94 -7.64 -9.39 2.99
C GLU A 94 -8.73 -9.63 1.93
N HIS A 95 -9.68 -10.49 2.26
CA HIS A 95 -10.96 -10.60 1.58
C HIS A 95 -12.06 -10.69 2.64
N PHE A 96 -13.27 -10.30 2.28
CA PHE A 96 -14.40 -10.20 3.20
C PHE A 96 -14.73 -11.51 3.97
N ALA A 97 -14.27 -12.66 3.45
CA ALA A 97 -14.61 -13.99 3.97
C ALA A 97 -13.43 -14.73 4.62
N VAL A 98 -12.20 -14.54 4.11
CA VAL A 98 -10.97 -15.18 4.61
C VAL A 98 -9.76 -14.31 4.21
N PRO A 99 -8.59 -14.38 4.87
CA PRO A 99 -7.36 -13.82 4.32
C PRO A 99 -7.06 -14.50 2.97
N ILE A 100 -7.08 -13.75 1.88
CA ILE A 100 -6.84 -14.28 0.53
C ILE A 100 -5.50 -13.78 0.01
N TYR A 101 -4.86 -14.66 -0.72
CA TYR A 101 -3.63 -14.48 -1.48
C TYR A 101 -3.78 -13.45 -2.62
N ALA A 102 -2.89 -12.47 -2.69
CA ALA A 102 -2.76 -11.55 -3.82
C ALA A 102 -1.64 -12.03 -4.76
N ARG A 103 -2.00 -12.37 -5.99
CA ARG A 103 -1.07 -12.84 -7.03
C ARG A 103 -0.36 -11.71 -7.74
N ASN A 104 0.91 -11.90 -8.07
CA ASN A 104 1.71 -10.96 -8.86
C ASN A 104 1.55 -9.50 -8.37
N ALA A 105 1.61 -9.31 -7.05
CA ALA A 105 1.48 -8.01 -6.43
C ALA A 105 2.69 -7.14 -6.79
N ILE A 106 2.41 -5.91 -7.19
CA ILE A 106 3.38 -4.92 -7.62
C ILE A 106 3.10 -3.64 -6.84
N GLY A 107 4.16 -3.05 -6.29
CA GLY A 107 4.10 -1.75 -5.65
C GLY A 107 4.74 -0.66 -6.50
N TRP A 108 4.25 0.56 -6.27
CA TRP A 108 4.77 1.78 -6.86
C TRP A 108 4.77 2.87 -5.81
N VAL A 109 5.85 3.66 -5.80
CA VAL A 109 6.05 4.76 -4.88
C VAL A 109 6.50 5.98 -5.67
N ALA A 110 5.89 7.12 -5.36
CA ALA A 110 6.39 8.41 -5.81
C ALA A 110 6.57 9.37 -4.63
N LEU A 111 7.61 10.19 -4.75
CA LEU A 111 7.84 11.33 -3.87
C LEU A 111 7.48 12.61 -4.63
N VAL A 112 6.53 13.36 -4.08
CA VAL A 112 6.01 14.59 -4.69
C VAL A 112 6.29 15.77 -3.76
N ASN A 113 6.81 16.85 -4.33
CA ASN A 113 7.00 18.12 -3.63
C ASN A 113 5.83 19.06 -3.93
N LYS A 114 4.96 19.24 -2.94
CA LYS A 114 3.76 20.09 -3.02
C LYS A 114 4.10 21.58 -3.07
N ALA A 115 5.27 22.00 -2.55
CA ALA A 115 5.65 23.42 -2.54
C ALA A 115 6.06 23.96 -3.92
N TYR A 116 6.45 23.09 -4.85
CA TYR A 116 6.90 23.48 -6.20
C TYR A 116 5.97 22.92 -7.27
N ASN A 117 4.68 23.29 -7.25
CA ASN A 117 3.69 22.87 -8.26
C ASN A 117 3.62 21.34 -8.47
N ASP A 118 3.59 20.57 -7.38
CA ASP A 118 3.47 19.10 -7.43
C ASP A 118 4.57 18.39 -8.24
N ILE A 119 5.82 18.90 -8.22
CA ILE A 119 6.95 18.22 -8.90
C ILE A 119 7.16 16.82 -8.33
N GLU A 120 7.17 15.83 -9.21
CA GLU A 120 7.56 14.45 -8.88
C GLU A 120 9.10 14.34 -8.83
N LEU A 121 9.66 14.15 -7.64
CA LEU A 121 11.10 13.98 -7.43
C LEU A 121 11.55 12.54 -7.75
N HIS A 122 10.68 11.58 -7.44
CA HIS A 122 10.81 10.17 -7.79
C HIS A 122 9.43 9.59 -8.05
N SER A 123 9.37 8.60 -8.94
CA SER A 123 8.16 7.96 -9.42
C SER A 123 8.56 6.62 -10.05
N GLY A 124 8.32 5.52 -9.35
CA GLY A 124 8.91 4.24 -9.75
C GLY A 124 8.29 3.03 -9.06
N TYR A 125 8.60 1.86 -9.61
CA TYR A 125 8.26 0.60 -8.97
C TYR A 125 9.07 0.46 -7.68
N ALA A 126 8.42 -0.07 -6.66
CA ALA A 126 9.02 -0.33 -5.37
C ALA A 126 9.14 -1.85 -5.15
N PRO A 127 10.31 -2.35 -4.70
CA PRO A 127 10.46 -3.74 -4.34
C PRO A 127 9.75 -4.05 -3.02
N TRP A 128 9.25 -5.28 -2.90
CA TRP A 128 8.83 -5.88 -1.65
C TRP A 128 10.06 -6.23 -0.82
N ALA A 129 9.97 -6.08 0.51
CA ALA A 129 11.06 -6.36 1.43
C ALA A 129 11.48 -7.83 1.37
N TYR A 130 10.52 -8.74 1.21
CA TYR A 130 10.83 -10.14 0.94
C TYR A 130 11.58 -10.30 -0.39
N SER A 131 12.83 -10.78 -0.28
CA SER A 131 13.79 -11.01 -1.38
C SER A 131 14.07 -9.82 -2.29
N HIS A 132 13.64 -8.59 -1.94
CA HIS A 132 13.80 -7.39 -2.75
C HIS A 132 13.18 -7.51 -4.15
N HIS A 133 12.12 -8.30 -4.33
CA HIS A 133 11.47 -8.52 -5.62
C HIS A 133 10.42 -7.44 -5.91
N TYR A 134 10.26 -7.08 -7.19
CA TYR A 134 9.23 -6.11 -7.61
C TYR A 134 7.86 -6.73 -7.87
N VAL A 135 7.83 -8.04 -8.10
CA VAL A 135 6.60 -8.82 -8.27
C VAL A 135 6.63 -9.93 -7.24
N LEU A 136 5.60 -9.99 -6.38
CA LEU A 136 5.51 -11.00 -5.36
C LEU A 136 4.08 -11.49 -5.19
N ASP A 137 4.00 -12.77 -4.87
CA ASP A 137 2.81 -13.47 -4.44
C ASP A 137 2.62 -13.29 -2.93
N ILE A 138 1.64 -12.47 -2.52
CA ILE A 138 1.45 -12.08 -1.11
C ILE A 138 0.38 -12.94 -0.46
N VAL A 139 0.79 -13.75 0.53
CA VAL A 139 -0.09 -14.51 1.40
C VAL A 139 -0.01 -13.94 2.81
N GLY A 140 -1.09 -13.31 3.29
CA GLY A 140 -1.09 -12.66 4.59
C GLY A 140 -0.48 -11.26 4.51
N GLU A 141 0.64 -11.02 5.19
CA GLU A 141 1.28 -9.72 5.27
C GLU A 141 2.63 -9.65 4.56
N GLU A 142 2.87 -8.56 3.85
CA GLU A 142 4.16 -8.24 3.26
C GLU A 142 4.48 -6.74 3.37
N SER A 143 5.76 -6.38 3.33
CA SER A 143 6.24 -5.01 3.45
C SER A 143 6.70 -4.47 2.09
N LEU A 144 6.09 -3.40 1.60
CA LEU A 144 6.58 -2.67 0.43
C LEU A 144 7.64 -1.67 0.85
N ILE A 145 8.83 -1.68 0.24
CA ILE A 145 9.88 -0.70 0.54
C ILE A 145 9.46 0.68 0.01
N LEU A 146 9.33 1.66 0.90
CA LEU A 146 8.98 3.04 0.52
C LEU A 146 10.22 3.83 0.11
N PHE A 147 11.25 3.77 0.95
CA PHE A 147 12.55 4.39 0.76
C PHE A 147 13.53 3.86 1.82
N LEU A 148 14.80 4.19 1.65
CA LEU A 148 15.87 3.86 2.58
C LEU A 148 16.51 5.15 3.10
N ILE A 149 16.93 5.15 4.36
CA ILE A 149 17.71 6.25 4.96
C ILE A 149 19.14 5.71 5.19
N PRO A 150 20.18 6.28 4.56
CA PRO A 150 21.56 5.84 4.78
C PRO A 150 22.00 6.10 6.22
N CYS A 151 22.62 5.09 6.82
CA CYS A 151 23.18 5.20 8.17
C CYS A 151 24.66 5.50 8.09
N PRO A 152 25.16 6.53 8.78
CA PRO A 152 26.58 6.84 8.80
C PRO A 152 27.40 5.83 9.63
N TYR A 153 26.74 5.09 10.54
CA TYR A 153 27.38 4.13 11.43
C TYR A 153 26.51 2.87 11.58
N GLU A 154 27.16 1.72 11.70
CA GLU A 154 26.53 0.45 12.06
C GLU A 154 26.73 0.14 13.55
N PRO A 155 25.69 -0.33 14.26
CA PRO A 155 24.29 -0.45 13.81
C PRO A 155 23.58 0.92 13.73
N CYS A 156 22.52 1.00 12.92
CA CYS A 156 21.76 2.25 12.72
C CYS A 156 21.06 2.78 13.99
N THR A 157 20.97 2.00 15.06
CA THR A 157 20.23 2.32 16.30
C THR A 157 20.58 3.70 16.87
N ASN A 158 21.86 4.05 16.94
CA ASN A 158 22.27 5.37 17.43
C ASN A 158 21.79 6.51 16.53
N TYR A 159 21.82 6.28 15.21
CA TYR A 159 21.38 7.27 14.22
C TYR A 159 19.86 7.43 14.24
N VAL A 160 19.11 6.33 14.43
CA VAL A 160 17.65 6.35 14.64
C VAL A 160 17.29 7.23 15.84
N GLU A 161 17.97 7.08 16.97
CA GLU A 161 17.71 7.89 18.17
C GLU A 161 18.07 9.36 17.98
N GLN A 162 19.10 9.68 17.19
CA GLN A 162 19.42 11.05 16.81
C GLN A 162 18.33 11.65 15.92
N LEU A 163 17.88 10.92 14.90
CA LEU A 163 16.81 11.35 14.00
C LEU A 163 15.50 11.57 14.76
N LYS A 164 15.11 10.68 15.69
CA LYS A 164 13.91 10.84 16.52
C LYS A 164 13.91 12.15 17.32
N LYS A 165 15.07 12.53 17.86
CA LYS A 165 15.21 13.74 18.68
C LYS A 165 15.24 15.00 17.83
N ASN A 166 15.98 14.97 16.72
CA ASN A 166 16.43 16.17 16.03
C ASN A 166 16.10 16.16 14.53
N LEU A 167 15.04 15.47 14.09
CA LEU A 167 14.69 15.40 12.65
C LEU A 167 14.58 16.79 12.00
N SER A 168 14.04 17.78 12.73
CA SER A 168 13.90 19.16 12.27
C SER A 168 15.21 19.97 12.28
N GLU A 169 16.23 19.52 12.99
CA GLU A 169 17.49 20.24 13.22
C GLU A 169 18.68 19.65 12.45
N ILE A 170 18.51 18.48 11.81
CA ILE A 170 19.60 17.74 11.16
C ILE A 170 20.12 18.38 9.87
N GLY A 171 19.57 19.54 9.48
CA GLY A 171 19.93 20.30 8.28
C GLY A 171 19.36 19.65 7.02
N SER A 172 19.81 18.44 6.68
CA SER A 172 19.33 17.67 5.54
C SER A 172 19.26 16.18 5.83
N ILE A 173 18.29 15.52 5.22
CA ILE A 173 18.16 14.06 5.20
C ILE A 173 18.25 13.56 3.76
N ASP A 174 19.00 12.48 3.57
CA ASP A 174 19.10 11.80 2.29
C ASP A 174 18.13 10.61 2.28
N LEU A 175 17.31 10.51 1.25
CA LEU A 175 16.39 9.39 1.05
C LEU A 175 16.73 8.67 -0.25
N ILE A 176 16.87 7.35 -0.17
CA ILE A 176 17.24 6.51 -1.30
C ILE A 176 16.00 5.73 -1.75
N PHE A 177 15.69 5.83 -3.04
CA PHE A 177 14.58 5.13 -3.67
C PHE A 177 15.12 4.08 -4.66
N PRO A 178 14.72 2.80 -4.53
CA PRO A 178 14.99 1.79 -5.54
C PRO A 178 14.51 2.21 -6.93
N VAL A 179 15.29 1.88 -7.96
CA VAL A 179 14.89 2.06 -9.36
C VAL A 179 14.64 0.68 -9.97
N ARG A 180 13.52 0.55 -10.68
CA ARG A 180 13.14 -0.68 -11.36
C ARG A 180 14.29 -1.19 -12.25
N PRO A 181 14.71 -2.45 -12.10
CA PRO A 181 15.66 -3.09 -13.00
C PRO A 181 15.04 -3.32 -14.38
N THR A 182 15.89 -3.57 -15.37
CA THR A 182 15.47 -3.90 -16.74
C THR A 182 14.52 -5.10 -16.77
N ASP A 183 14.76 -6.10 -15.93
CA ASP A 183 13.86 -7.24 -15.73
C ASP A 183 13.18 -7.14 -14.35
N ILE A 184 11.87 -6.90 -14.33
CA ILE A 184 11.09 -6.76 -13.09
C ILE A 184 11.03 -8.06 -12.26
N ARG A 185 11.39 -9.21 -12.86
CA ARG A 185 11.46 -10.48 -12.14
C ARG A 185 12.75 -10.63 -11.34
N SER A 186 13.76 -9.80 -11.58
CA SER A 186 14.98 -9.81 -10.78
C SER A 186 14.75 -9.12 -9.44
N SER A 187 15.53 -9.52 -8.43
CA SER A 187 15.63 -8.75 -7.20
C SER A 187 16.28 -7.38 -7.49
N TRP A 188 15.97 -6.40 -6.64
CA TRP A 188 16.69 -5.13 -6.61
C TRP A 188 18.06 -5.23 -5.93
N ASP A 189 18.48 -6.43 -5.49
CA ASP A 189 19.78 -6.59 -4.83
C ASP A 189 20.90 -6.06 -5.73
N ARG A 190 21.69 -5.14 -5.20
CA ARG A 190 22.73 -4.40 -5.93
C ARG A 190 22.22 -3.62 -7.14
N GLY A 191 20.98 -3.15 -7.08
CA GLY A 191 20.30 -2.41 -8.13
C GLY A 191 20.71 -0.95 -8.23
N LEU A 192 20.04 -0.24 -9.15
CA LEU A 192 20.16 1.21 -9.30
C LEU A 192 19.24 1.92 -8.31
N ALA A 193 19.64 3.11 -7.85
CA ALA A 193 18.84 3.92 -6.94
C ALA A 193 18.76 5.39 -7.36
N THR A 194 17.82 6.13 -6.80
CA THR A 194 17.80 7.59 -6.80
C THR A 194 17.91 8.07 -5.37
N GLU A 195 18.95 8.81 -5.05
CA GLU A 195 19.06 9.55 -3.79
C GLU A 195 18.39 10.92 -3.96
N ILE A 196 17.64 11.34 -2.96
CA ILE A 196 16.99 12.65 -2.90
C ILE A 196 17.42 13.30 -1.60
N ARG A 197 18.24 14.35 -1.72
CA ARG A 197 18.69 15.17 -0.61
C ARG A 197 17.67 16.25 -0.31
N ILE A 198 17.13 16.22 0.92
CA ILE A 198 16.01 17.06 1.34
C ILE A 198 16.42 17.87 2.56
N ASN A 199 16.15 19.17 2.55
CA ASN A 199 16.30 19.98 3.75
C ASN A 199 15.22 19.59 4.77
N ALA A 200 15.59 19.41 6.05
CA ALA A 200 14.66 19.02 7.11
C ALA A 200 13.45 19.96 7.23
N THR A 201 13.63 21.24 6.92
CA THR A 201 12.56 22.25 6.94
C THR A 201 11.52 22.03 5.83
N GLU A 202 11.89 21.36 4.74
CA GLU A 202 11.03 21.10 3.58
C GLU A 202 10.22 19.80 3.71
N LEU A 203 10.51 18.95 4.71
CA LEU A 203 9.82 17.67 4.91
C LEU A 203 8.30 17.78 5.03
N GLY A 204 7.79 18.91 5.51
CA GLY A 204 6.34 19.16 5.61
C GLY A 204 5.65 19.41 4.25
N ASN A 205 6.43 19.70 3.21
CA ASN A 205 5.91 19.95 1.85
C ASN A 205 5.92 18.70 0.97
N LEU A 206 6.48 17.59 1.48
CA LEU A 206 6.73 16.38 0.72
C LEU A 206 5.71 15.31 1.05
N VAL A 207 5.17 14.68 0.02
CA VAL A 207 4.17 13.62 0.13
C VAL A 207 4.66 12.39 -0.62
N LEU A 208 4.51 11.24 0.01
CA LEU A 208 4.67 9.93 -0.61
C LEU A 208 3.32 9.44 -1.13
N ARG A 209 3.25 9.20 -2.44
CA ARG A 209 2.13 8.51 -3.07
C ARG A 209 2.48 7.04 -3.18
N VAL A 210 1.61 6.19 -2.66
CA VAL A 210 1.82 4.74 -2.69
C VAL A 210 0.68 4.09 -3.43
N ARG A 211 1.00 3.22 -4.39
CA ARG A 211 0.03 2.40 -5.12
C ARG A 211 0.46 0.95 -5.08
N VAL A 212 -0.49 0.05 -4.82
CA VAL A 212 -0.26 -1.39 -4.84
C VAL A 212 -1.42 -2.08 -5.55
N GLY A 213 -1.09 -2.98 -6.46
CA GLY A 213 -2.06 -3.82 -7.14
C GLY A 213 -1.52 -5.23 -7.35
N GLY A 214 -2.42 -6.17 -7.57
CA GLY A 214 -2.13 -7.55 -7.98
C GLY A 214 -3.24 -8.05 -8.90
N GLU A 215 -3.12 -9.30 -9.34
CA GLU A 215 -4.14 -9.90 -10.20
C GLU A 215 -5.49 -9.96 -9.49
N ASN A 216 -6.50 -9.37 -10.12
CA ASN A 216 -7.87 -9.36 -9.63
C ASN A 216 -8.02 -8.80 -8.20
N THR A 217 -7.10 -7.94 -7.74
CA THR A 217 -7.23 -7.21 -6.46
C THR A 217 -7.84 -5.83 -6.67
N ILE A 218 -8.44 -5.27 -5.63
CA ILE A 218 -8.69 -3.82 -5.56
C ILE A 218 -7.33 -3.12 -5.39
N ILE A 219 -7.10 -2.07 -6.17
CA ILE A 219 -5.88 -1.26 -6.08
C ILE A 219 -5.91 -0.51 -4.75
N TYR A 220 -4.84 -0.63 -3.99
CA TYR A 220 -4.56 0.21 -2.85
C TYR A 220 -3.87 1.47 -3.33
N GLU A 221 -4.37 2.62 -2.92
CA GLU A 221 -3.78 3.92 -3.23
C GLU A 221 -3.95 4.85 -2.03
N ASP A 222 -2.87 5.49 -1.61
CA ASP A 222 -2.89 6.43 -0.49
C ASP A 222 -1.76 7.48 -0.62
N GLU A 223 -1.92 8.60 0.08
CA GLU A 223 -0.95 9.68 0.16
C GLU A 223 -0.52 9.89 1.62
N TYR A 224 0.79 9.97 1.87
CA TYR A 224 1.35 10.18 3.20
C TYR A 224 2.29 11.38 3.23
N GLU A 225 2.13 12.24 4.23
CA GLU A 225 3.16 13.24 4.55
C GLU A 225 4.48 12.55 4.90
N LEU A 226 5.56 12.90 4.19
CA LEU A 226 6.86 12.25 4.31
C LEU A 226 7.38 12.32 5.76
N ARG A 227 7.19 13.46 6.43
CA ARG A 227 7.57 13.64 7.85
C ARG A 227 6.91 12.59 8.75
N ASN A 228 5.63 12.32 8.55
CA ASN A 228 4.88 11.35 9.37
C ASN A 228 5.36 9.93 9.09
N VAL A 229 5.65 9.60 7.82
CA VAL A 229 6.21 8.30 7.44
C VAL A 229 7.57 8.06 8.09
N ILE A 230 8.47 9.06 8.05
CA ILE A 230 9.78 8.97 8.71
C ILE A 230 9.60 8.76 10.22
N ASN A 231 8.75 9.55 10.87
CA ASN A 231 8.51 9.41 12.31
C ASN A 231 7.93 8.03 12.67
N GLU A 232 6.97 7.52 11.92
CA GLU A 232 6.37 6.20 12.13
C GLU A 232 7.40 5.08 11.90
N CYS A 233 8.19 5.18 10.82
CA CYS A 233 9.29 4.26 10.51
C CYS A 233 10.32 4.19 11.64
N LEU A 234 10.81 5.34 12.13
CA LEU A 234 11.79 5.41 13.21
C LEU A 234 11.20 4.90 14.54
N SER A 235 9.93 5.22 14.82
CA SER A 235 9.26 4.78 16.05
C SER A 235 9.06 3.27 16.10
N ASN A 236 8.81 2.66 14.94
CA ASN A 236 8.67 1.22 14.78
C ASN A 236 9.98 0.54 14.36
N TYR A 237 11.14 1.21 14.56
CA TYR A 237 12.43 0.67 14.16
C TYR A 237 12.81 -0.59 14.94
N ARG A 238 13.33 -1.59 14.24
CA ARG A 238 13.90 -2.82 14.78
C ARG A 238 15.26 -3.10 14.17
N GLU A 239 16.22 -3.45 15.03
CA GLU A 239 17.59 -3.75 14.60
C GLU A 239 17.68 -5.12 13.92
N ASP A 240 16.89 -6.09 14.40
CA ASP A 240 16.80 -7.45 13.86
C ASP A 240 15.35 -7.77 13.47
N ASP A 241 15.16 -8.33 12.27
CA ASP A 241 13.96 -9.05 11.83
C ASP A 241 14.37 -10.45 11.32
#